data_AF-A0A6N6WGH6-F1
#
_entry.id   AF-A0A6N6WGH6-F1
#
_cell.length_a   1.000
_cell.length_b   1.000
_cell.length_c   1.000
_cell.angle_alpha   90.00
_cell.angle_beta   90.00
_cell.angle_gamma   90.00
#
_symmetry.space_group_name_H-M   'P 1'
#
loop_
_entity.id
_entity.type
_entity.pdbx_description
1 polymer ?
#
loop_
_entity_poly.entity_id
_entity_poly.type
_entity_poly.pdbx_seq_one_letter_code
_entity_poly.pdbx_strand_id
1 'polypeptide(L)'
;MSSHNSAPAMEEPDASASGSVKERPLAESISVATSAAEAFTILATATAAEAIRRAHALRAKADPEVLHKLRVALRRLRSLYWAYEPLLDRKDCTLQREEFKYLANAAGKTRDWDVLRDVLSGEEPTRLSFGPLLRVVGEHRAAALSFSRRTIRGAGVEDILHGALSSAQQQLNSQVVNTMLAEFAESRVDVAEKALKKKVKRAIQPEHPGYAALHEVRIAGKKLRYLLEFFAPVLDGSHRKKPNC
;
A
#
# COMPACT_ATOMS: atom_id res chain seq x y z
N MET A 1 55.32 30.46 -33.17
CA MET A 1 54.59 29.79 -32.09
C MET A 1 53.33 29.17 -32.69
N SER A 2 53.14 27.89 -32.38
CA SER A 2 51.90 27.11 -32.51
C SER A 2 51.40 26.74 -33.91
N SER A 3 51.85 25.56 -34.33
CA SER A 3 51.18 24.64 -35.26
C SER A 3 49.80 24.24 -34.74
N HIS A 4 48.79 24.19 -35.60
CA HIS A 4 47.64 23.30 -35.39
C HIS A 4 47.37 22.50 -36.67
N ASN A 5 47.54 21.19 -36.51
CA ASN A 5 47.31 20.13 -37.47
C ASN A 5 45.95 19.46 -37.17
N SER A 6 45.37 18.92 -38.23
CA SER A 6 44.12 18.18 -38.42
C SER A 6 43.66 17.21 -37.31
N ALA A 7 42.34 17.07 -37.15
CA ALA A 7 41.69 15.80 -36.80
C ALA A 7 40.17 15.81 -37.15
N PRO A 8 39.59 14.66 -37.53
CA PRO A 8 38.26 14.52 -38.13
C PRO A 8 37.13 14.32 -37.10
N ALA A 9 35.90 14.66 -37.49
CA ALA A 9 34.69 14.36 -36.73
C ALA A 9 34.42 12.85 -36.72
N MET A 10 34.47 12.26 -35.52
CA MET A 10 34.09 10.87 -35.25
C MET A 10 32.58 10.73 -35.14
N GLU A 11 32.07 9.64 -35.71
CA GLU A 11 30.74 9.07 -35.48
C GLU A 11 30.51 8.83 -33.98
N GLU A 12 29.38 9.34 -33.46
CA GLU A 12 28.78 8.79 -32.24
C GLU A 12 27.63 7.85 -32.63
N PRO A 13 27.63 6.59 -32.16
CA PRO A 13 26.49 5.71 -32.34
C PRO A 13 25.45 5.98 -31.25
N ASP A 14 24.28 6.48 -31.67
CA ASP A 14 23.10 6.62 -30.84
C ASP A 14 22.51 5.23 -30.53
N ALA A 15 22.96 4.66 -29.40
CA ALA A 15 22.44 3.44 -28.82
C ALA A 15 21.88 3.77 -27.44
N SER A 16 20.56 3.85 -27.30
CA SER A 16 19.84 2.87 -26.49
C SER A 16 18.36 3.19 -26.41
N ALA A 17 17.59 2.25 -26.95
CA ALA A 17 16.18 2.12 -26.77
C ALA A 17 15.82 2.14 -25.27
N SER A 18 15.10 3.18 -24.84
CA SER A 18 14.37 3.19 -23.58
C SER A 18 13.16 2.26 -23.73
N GLY A 19 13.42 0.96 -23.51
CA GLY A 19 12.39 -0.06 -23.38
C GLY A 19 11.48 0.30 -22.23
N SER A 20 10.25 0.70 -22.57
CA SER A 20 9.15 0.80 -21.63
C SER A 20 8.94 -0.58 -21.00
N VAL A 21 9.49 -0.79 -19.80
CA VAL A 21 9.18 -1.95 -18.96
C VAL A 21 7.71 -1.82 -18.60
N LYS A 22 6.87 -2.45 -19.40
CA LYS A 22 5.44 -2.63 -19.17
C LYS A 22 5.33 -3.35 -17.83
N GLU A 23 5.00 -2.64 -16.76
CA GLU A 23 4.70 -3.21 -15.44
C GLU A 23 3.61 -4.27 -15.67
N ARG A 24 4.02 -5.55 -15.68
CA ARG A 24 3.11 -6.68 -15.85
C ARG A 24 2.15 -6.66 -14.65
N PRO A 25 0.82 -6.69 -14.85
CA PRO A 25 -0.10 -6.66 -13.73
C PRO A 25 0.16 -7.86 -12.80
N LEU A 26 0.24 -7.58 -11.49
CA LEU A 26 0.35 -8.57 -10.41
C LEU A 26 -0.63 -9.76 -10.51
N ALA A 27 -1.73 -9.55 -11.25
CA ALA A 27 -2.76 -10.53 -11.52
C ALA A 27 -2.32 -11.68 -12.46
N GLU A 28 -1.28 -11.52 -13.29
CA GLU A 28 -0.87 -12.57 -14.25
C GLU A 28 -0.07 -13.71 -13.60
N SER A 29 0.50 -13.51 -12.41
CA SER A 29 1.37 -14.49 -11.74
C SER A 29 0.64 -15.40 -10.75
N ILE A 30 -0.65 -15.15 -10.50
CA ILE A 30 -1.46 -15.90 -9.54
C ILE A 30 -2.49 -16.71 -10.33
N SER A 31 -2.46 -18.02 -10.16
CA SER A 31 -3.39 -18.95 -10.81
C SER A 31 -4.21 -19.72 -9.78
N VAL A 32 -5.23 -20.43 -10.26
CA VAL A 32 -6.08 -21.30 -9.41
C VAL A 32 -5.28 -22.44 -8.76
N ALA A 33 -4.16 -22.85 -9.37
CA ALA A 33 -3.28 -23.91 -8.86
C ALA A 33 -2.22 -23.41 -7.86
N THR A 34 -2.13 -22.10 -7.63
CA THR A 34 -1.13 -21.50 -6.73
C THR A 34 -1.49 -21.79 -5.28
N SER A 35 -0.51 -22.21 -4.48
CA SER A 35 -0.70 -22.38 -3.03
C SER A 35 -0.83 -21.03 -2.32
N ALA A 36 -1.43 -21.01 -1.12
CA ALA A 36 -1.49 -19.79 -0.33
C ALA A 36 -0.08 -19.23 -0.02
N ALA A 37 0.91 -20.09 0.21
CA ALA A 37 2.29 -19.70 0.52
C ALA A 37 3.01 -19.03 -0.69
N GLU A 38 2.88 -19.61 -1.88
CA GLU A 38 3.43 -19.03 -3.11
C GLU A 38 2.79 -17.67 -3.41
N ALA A 39 1.46 -17.60 -3.27
CA ALA A 39 0.71 -16.36 -3.49
C ALA A 39 1.14 -15.26 -2.51
N PHE A 40 1.40 -15.60 -1.25
CA PHE A 40 1.95 -14.64 -0.29
C PHE A 40 3.28 -14.08 -0.78
N THR A 41 4.20 -14.95 -1.21
CA THR A 41 5.51 -14.53 -1.70
C THR A 41 5.38 -13.57 -2.88
N ILE A 42 4.53 -13.87 -3.85
CA ILE A 42 4.30 -13.02 -5.03
C ILE A 42 3.72 -11.65 -4.60
N LEU A 43 2.63 -11.66 -3.83
CA LEU A 43 1.91 -10.45 -3.44
C LEU A 43 2.73 -9.56 -2.48
N ALA A 44 3.36 -10.17 -1.49
CA ALA A 44 4.15 -9.46 -0.48
C ALA A 44 5.40 -8.86 -1.10
N THR A 45 6.15 -9.62 -1.92
CA THR A 45 7.37 -9.13 -2.59
C THR A 45 7.07 -7.94 -3.47
N ALA A 46 6.03 -8.01 -4.31
CA ALA A 46 5.70 -6.90 -5.18
C ALA A 46 5.21 -5.66 -4.42
N THR A 47 4.38 -5.85 -3.39
CA THR A 47 3.88 -4.71 -2.59
C THR A 47 5.00 -4.09 -1.74
N ALA A 48 5.94 -4.90 -1.24
CA ALA A 48 7.13 -4.44 -0.52
C ALA A 48 8.10 -3.71 -1.46
N ALA A 49 8.38 -4.25 -2.65
CA ALA A 49 9.20 -3.59 -3.66
C ALA A 49 8.63 -2.21 -4.03
N GLU A 50 7.30 -2.10 -4.18
CA GLU A 50 6.66 -0.81 -4.39
C GLU A 50 6.88 0.16 -3.21
N ALA A 51 6.68 -0.30 -1.97
CA ALA A 51 6.93 0.52 -0.79
C ALA A 51 8.40 0.98 -0.70
N ILE A 52 9.36 0.08 -0.93
CA ILE A 52 10.80 0.37 -0.96
C ILE A 52 11.12 1.41 -2.02
N ARG A 53 10.62 1.22 -3.24
CA ARG A 53 10.80 2.17 -4.34
C ARG A 53 10.27 3.56 -4.00
N ARG A 54 9.11 3.67 -3.35
CA ARG A 54 8.56 4.96 -2.91
C ARG A 54 9.36 5.57 -1.76
N ALA A 55 9.86 4.75 -0.84
CA ALA A 55 10.75 5.22 0.23
C ALA A 55 12.08 5.77 -0.33
N HIS A 56 12.65 5.12 -1.35
CA HIS A 56 13.83 5.62 -2.06
C HIS A 56 13.54 6.90 -2.86
N ALA A 57 12.41 6.96 -3.58
CA ALA A 57 12.00 8.16 -4.31
C ALA A 57 11.85 9.39 -3.39
N LEU A 58 11.42 9.18 -2.14
CA LEU A 58 11.31 10.24 -1.14
C LEU A 58 12.67 10.85 -0.74
N ARG A 59 13.78 10.11 -0.94
CA ARG A 59 15.14 10.63 -0.73
C ARG A 59 15.51 11.65 -1.81
N ALA A 60 15.08 11.42 -3.05
CA ALA A 60 15.38 12.27 -4.20
C ALA A 60 14.42 13.47 -4.32
N LYS A 61 13.11 13.25 -4.23
CA LYS A 61 12.09 14.31 -4.37
C LYS A 61 11.04 14.20 -3.26
N ALA A 62 10.84 15.29 -2.54
CA ALA A 62 9.86 15.40 -1.47
C ALA A 62 8.46 15.67 -2.04
N ASP A 63 7.92 14.70 -2.78
CA ASP A 63 6.62 14.80 -3.40
C ASP A 63 5.51 14.23 -2.48
N PRO A 64 4.46 14.99 -2.16
CA PRO A 64 3.28 14.49 -1.46
C PRO A 64 2.67 13.24 -2.11
N GLU A 65 2.73 13.12 -3.43
CA GLU A 65 2.25 11.95 -4.15
C GLU A 65 3.06 10.69 -3.82
N VAL A 66 4.38 10.82 -3.65
CA VAL A 66 5.26 9.72 -3.25
C VAL A 66 4.90 9.23 -1.85
N LEU A 67 4.66 10.14 -0.90
CA LEU A 67 4.19 9.79 0.45
C LEU A 67 2.82 9.11 0.41
N HIS A 68 1.91 9.59 -0.45
CA HIS A 68 0.61 8.98 -0.64
C HIS A 68 0.73 7.54 -1.15
N LYS A 69 1.54 7.31 -2.20
CA LYS A 69 1.77 5.99 -2.78
C LYS A 69 2.45 5.03 -1.78
N LEU A 70 3.44 5.52 -1.04
CA LEU A 70 4.07 4.76 0.07
C LEU A 70 3.04 4.35 1.12
N ARG A 71 2.18 5.28 1.56
CA ARG A 71 1.10 5.00 2.51
C ARG A 71 0.14 3.95 1.98
N VAL A 72 -0.21 3.99 0.69
CA VAL A 72 -1.09 2.99 0.06
C VAL A 72 -0.44 1.61 0.08
N ALA A 73 0.83 1.49 -0.32
CA ALA A 73 1.58 0.24 -0.33
C ALA A 73 1.66 -0.39 1.08
N LEU A 74 2.00 0.40 2.10
CA LEU A 74 2.06 -0.06 3.50
C LEU A 74 0.69 -0.52 4.04
N ARG A 75 -0.39 0.15 3.65
CA ARG A 75 -1.76 -0.26 4.03
C ARG A 75 -2.18 -1.57 3.34
N ARG A 76 -1.74 -1.77 2.09
CA ARG A 76 -1.93 -3.02 1.34
C ARG A 76 -1.18 -4.15 2.01
N LEU A 77 0.10 -3.98 2.36
CA LEU A 77 0.88 -4.96 3.15
C LEU A 77 0.20 -5.31 4.47
N ARG A 78 -0.26 -4.32 5.24
CA ARG A 78 -0.97 -4.57 6.50
C ARG A 78 -2.25 -5.39 6.31
N SER A 79 -2.95 -5.18 5.20
CA SER A 79 -4.17 -5.95 4.88
C SER A 79 -3.83 -7.37 4.43
N LEU A 80 -2.73 -7.54 3.69
CA LEU A 80 -2.19 -8.85 3.30
C LEU A 80 -1.77 -9.66 4.54
N TYR A 81 -0.99 -9.08 5.46
CA TYR A 81 -0.60 -9.75 6.71
C TYR A 81 -1.82 -10.10 7.58
N TRP A 82 -2.85 -9.24 7.62
CA TRP A 82 -4.11 -9.61 8.27
C TRP A 82 -4.79 -10.81 7.58
N ALA A 83 -4.71 -10.92 6.26
CA ALA A 83 -5.26 -12.07 5.54
C ALA A 83 -4.53 -13.36 5.94
N TYR A 84 -3.20 -13.30 6.03
CA TYR A 84 -2.31 -14.43 6.33
C TYR A 84 -2.09 -14.71 7.82
N GLU A 85 -2.68 -13.92 8.72
CA GLU A 85 -2.62 -14.14 10.18
C GLU A 85 -2.91 -15.59 10.63
N PRO A 86 -3.84 -16.37 10.02
CA PRO A 86 -4.04 -17.76 10.41
C PRO A 86 -2.90 -18.72 10.05
N LEU A 87 -2.04 -18.33 9.11
CA LEU A 87 -0.93 -19.13 8.58
C LEU A 87 0.44 -18.64 9.09
N LEU A 88 0.45 -17.58 9.90
CA LEU A 88 1.64 -16.96 10.45
C LEU A 88 1.57 -17.02 11.98
N ASP A 89 2.71 -16.92 12.64
CA ASP A 89 2.74 -16.67 14.06
C ASP A 89 1.99 -15.37 14.38
N ARG A 90 1.07 -15.45 15.34
CA ARG A 90 0.15 -14.36 15.66
C ARG A 90 0.88 -13.16 16.25
N LYS A 91 1.93 -13.38 17.04
CA LYS A 91 2.71 -12.30 17.67
C LYS A 91 3.52 -11.58 16.61
N ASP A 92 4.21 -12.33 15.75
CA ASP A 92 5.00 -11.79 14.65
C ASP A 92 4.11 -11.00 13.68
N CYS A 93 3.00 -11.60 13.23
CA CYS A 93 2.05 -10.93 12.35
C CYS A 93 1.51 -9.63 12.96
N THR A 94 1.25 -9.61 14.28
CA THR A 94 0.79 -8.39 14.96
C THR A 94 1.89 -7.34 15.03
N LEU A 95 3.13 -7.72 15.34
CA LEU A 95 4.28 -6.83 15.34
C LEU A 95 4.48 -6.17 13.98
N GLN A 96 4.53 -6.97 12.90
CA GLN A 96 4.72 -6.44 11.54
C GLN A 96 3.59 -5.52 11.10
N ARG A 97 2.34 -5.82 11.48
CA ARG A 97 1.20 -4.94 11.18
C ARG A 97 1.27 -3.60 11.90
N GLU A 98 1.79 -3.56 13.12
CA GLU A 98 2.00 -2.31 13.87
C GLU A 98 3.17 -1.49 13.29
N GLU A 99 4.25 -2.12 12.86
CA GLU A 99 5.34 -1.46 12.14
C GLU A 99 4.84 -0.80 10.84
N PHE A 100 4.10 -1.55 10.01
CA PHE A 100 3.53 -1.00 8.79
C PHE A 100 2.52 0.13 9.06
N LYS A 101 1.79 0.05 10.18
CA LYS A 101 0.87 1.10 10.63
C LYS A 101 1.64 2.35 11.05
N TYR A 102 2.72 2.21 11.81
CA TYR A 102 3.59 3.31 12.21
C TYR A 102 4.12 4.06 10.97
N LEU A 103 4.69 3.34 10.01
CA LEU A 103 5.20 3.91 8.76
C LEU A 103 4.07 4.56 7.93
N ALA A 104 2.91 3.91 7.80
CA ALA A 104 1.78 4.45 7.03
C ALA A 104 1.19 5.71 7.68
N ASN A 105 1.22 5.81 9.01
CA ASN A 105 0.79 7.00 9.75
C ASN A 105 1.79 8.14 9.56
N ALA A 106 3.10 7.85 9.65
CA ALA A 106 4.14 8.82 9.36
C ALA A 106 4.00 9.39 7.94
N ALA A 107 3.78 8.55 6.93
CA ALA A 107 3.53 8.98 5.55
C ALA A 107 2.17 9.70 5.35
N GLY A 108 1.26 9.60 6.32
CA GLY A 108 -0.09 10.16 6.24
C GLY A 108 -0.25 11.59 6.73
N LYS A 109 0.65 12.06 7.60
CA LYS A 109 0.50 13.36 8.29
C LYS A 109 0.38 14.56 7.34
N THR A 110 1.08 14.53 6.20
CA THR A 110 0.98 15.61 5.19
C THR A 110 -0.41 15.66 4.55
N ARG A 111 -1.05 14.51 4.30
CA ARG A 111 -2.36 14.45 3.63
C ARG A 111 -3.46 15.06 4.49
N ASP A 112 -3.36 14.97 5.81
CA ASP A 112 -4.35 15.56 6.70
C ASP A 112 -4.38 17.09 6.54
N TRP A 113 -3.22 17.71 6.35
CA TRP A 113 -3.11 19.14 6.02
C TRP A 113 -3.48 19.48 4.59
N ASP A 114 -3.18 18.60 3.61
CA ASP A 114 -3.66 18.78 2.23
C ASP A 114 -5.20 18.80 2.20
N VAL A 115 -5.87 17.87 2.90
CA VAL A 115 -7.34 17.84 2.97
C VAL A 115 -7.88 19.10 3.63
N LEU A 116 -7.28 19.56 4.74
CA LEU A 116 -7.70 20.80 5.38
C LEU A 116 -7.53 22.01 4.45
N ARG A 117 -6.40 22.10 3.75
CA ARG A 117 -6.16 23.14 2.74
C ARG A 117 -7.23 23.06 1.64
N ASP A 118 -7.48 21.88 1.09
CA ASP A 118 -8.42 21.66 -0.01
C ASP A 118 -9.85 22.11 0.42
N VAL A 119 -10.26 21.81 1.66
CA VAL A 119 -11.53 22.27 2.26
C VAL A 119 -11.56 23.78 2.47
N LEU A 120 -10.47 24.39 2.95
CA LEU A 120 -10.42 25.85 3.16
C LEU A 120 -10.32 26.64 1.85
N SER A 121 -9.84 26.01 0.78
CA SER A 121 -9.82 26.57 -0.58
C SER A 121 -11.08 26.22 -1.39
N GLY A 122 -11.89 25.29 -0.89
CA GLY A 122 -13.02 24.70 -1.59
C GLY A 122 -14.36 25.22 -1.07
N GLU A 123 -15.05 25.90 -1.96
CA GLU A 123 -16.47 26.27 -1.99
C GLU A 123 -16.95 27.51 -1.20
N GLU A 124 -17.63 28.34 -2.01
CA GLU A 124 -18.35 29.59 -1.80
C GLU A 124 -17.54 30.86 -1.49
N PRO A 125 -17.90 32.02 -2.09
CA PRO A 125 -17.40 33.32 -1.66
C PRO A 125 -17.96 33.63 -0.27
N THR A 126 -17.42 32.97 0.75
CA THR A 126 -17.62 33.36 2.14
C THR A 126 -17.07 34.77 2.31
N ARG A 127 -17.79 35.62 3.04
CA ARG A 127 -17.36 36.99 3.42
C ARG A 127 -16.04 37.03 4.22
N LEU A 128 -15.48 35.88 4.56
CA LEU A 128 -14.27 35.70 5.37
C LEU A 128 -13.11 35.29 4.46
N SER A 129 -12.03 36.08 4.49
CA SER A 129 -10.76 35.69 3.86
C SER A 129 -10.04 34.70 4.77
N PHE A 130 -9.84 33.47 4.29
CA PHE A 130 -9.04 32.46 4.97
C PHE A 130 -7.52 32.61 4.73
N GLY A 131 -7.06 33.70 4.11
CA GLY A 131 -5.64 33.91 3.75
C GLY A 131 -4.65 33.67 4.91
N PRO A 132 -4.83 34.29 6.09
CA PRO A 132 -3.95 34.05 7.24
C PRO A 132 -3.98 32.59 7.73
N LEU A 133 -5.16 31.95 7.69
CA LEU A 133 -5.31 30.55 8.10
C LEU A 133 -4.64 29.60 7.09
N LEU A 134 -4.78 29.86 5.79
CA LEU A 134 -4.12 29.09 4.73
C LEU A 134 -2.60 29.15 4.84
N ARG A 135 -2.03 30.29 5.27
CA ARG A 135 -0.60 30.43 5.56
C ARG A 135 -0.18 29.51 6.71
N VAL A 136 -0.90 29.55 7.83
CA VAL A 136 -0.63 28.68 9.00
C VAL A 136 -0.77 27.19 8.63
N VAL A 137 -1.79 26.82 7.84
CA VAL A 137 -1.95 25.47 7.29
C VAL A 137 -0.76 25.07 6.43
N GLY A 138 -0.24 25.99 5.60
CA GLY A 138 0.96 25.77 4.79
C GLY A 138 2.21 25.50 5.63
N GLU A 139 2.41 26.24 6.72
CA GLU A 139 3.52 26.05 7.67
C GLU A 139 3.43 24.67 8.35
N HIS A 140 2.27 24.32 8.90
CA HIS A 140 2.06 23.01 9.51
C HIS A 140 2.21 21.85 8.52
N ARG A 141 1.75 22.04 7.28
CA ARG A 141 1.96 21.08 6.20
C ARG A 141 3.44 20.87 5.90
N ALA A 142 4.23 21.94 5.83
CA ALA A 142 5.67 21.87 5.60
C ALA A 142 6.40 21.17 6.77
N ALA A 143 5.99 21.46 8.01
CA ALA A 143 6.48 20.76 9.20
C ALA A 143 6.12 19.26 9.18
N ALA A 144 4.87 18.93 8.82
CA ALA A 144 4.41 17.55 8.69
C ALA A 144 5.19 16.78 7.62
N LEU A 145 5.43 17.39 6.45
CA LEU A 145 6.27 16.82 5.40
C LEU A 145 7.69 16.56 5.89
N SER A 146 8.28 17.51 6.61
CA SER A 146 9.63 17.37 7.19
C SER A 146 9.70 16.24 8.22
N PHE A 147 8.69 16.12 9.09
CA PHE A 147 8.55 15.02 10.03
C PHE A 147 8.46 13.68 9.29
N SER A 148 7.55 13.55 8.32
CA SER A 148 7.37 12.32 7.54
C SER A 148 8.67 11.89 6.88
N ARG A 149 9.41 12.82 6.28
CA ARG A 149 10.71 12.54 5.66
C ARG A 149 11.73 12.01 6.66
N ARG A 150 11.87 12.68 7.81
CA ARG A 150 12.83 12.30 8.84
C ARG A 150 12.51 10.90 9.39
N THR A 151 11.24 10.64 9.70
CA THR A 151 10.79 9.35 10.22
C THR A 151 11.02 8.24 9.20
N ILE A 152 10.54 8.41 7.95
CA ILE A 152 10.68 7.36 6.93
C ILE A 152 12.15 7.11 6.57
N ARG A 153 12.99 8.15 6.51
CA ARG A 153 14.43 7.99 6.25
C ARG A 153 15.16 7.30 7.39
N GLY A 154 14.81 7.62 8.64
CA GLY A 154 15.45 7.04 9.83
C GLY A 154 14.95 5.64 10.20
N ALA A 155 13.78 5.23 9.71
CA ALA A 155 13.16 3.97 10.13
C ALA A 155 13.75 2.70 9.47
N GLY A 156 14.58 2.83 8.43
CA GLY A 156 15.09 1.64 7.72
C GLY A 156 13.97 0.83 7.06
N VAL A 157 13.09 1.49 6.29
CA VAL A 157 11.90 0.86 5.66
C VAL A 157 12.25 -0.41 4.87
N GLU A 158 13.39 -0.42 4.19
CA GLU A 158 13.86 -1.57 3.43
C GLU A 158 14.19 -2.76 4.33
N ASP A 159 14.93 -2.53 5.42
CA ASP A 159 15.29 -3.57 6.39
C ASP A 159 14.05 -4.15 7.09
N ILE A 160 13.11 -3.27 7.49
CA ILE A 160 11.83 -3.69 8.08
C ILE A 160 11.06 -4.59 7.10
N LEU A 161 10.95 -4.19 5.84
CA LEU A 161 10.19 -4.94 4.84
C LEU A 161 10.87 -6.27 4.49
N HIS A 162 12.18 -6.28 4.27
CA HIS A 162 12.92 -7.51 4.01
C HIS A 162 12.86 -8.48 5.21
N GLY A 163 13.04 -7.98 6.44
CA GLY A 163 12.93 -8.79 7.64
C GLY A 163 11.53 -9.40 7.81
N ALA A 164 10.48 -8.60 7.58
CA ALA A 164 9.10 -9.07 7.67
C ALA A 164 8.78 -10.14 6.62
N LEU A 165 9.25 -9.96 5.37
CA LEU A 165 9.03 -10.91 4.28
C LEU A 165 9.77 -12.22 4.52
N SER A 166 11.07 -12.15 4.86
CA SER A 166 11.89 -13.33 5.13
C SER A 166 11.33 -14.18 6.27
N SER A 167 10.91 -13.54 7.38
CA SER A 167 10.29 -14.25 8.50
C SER A 167 8.98 -14.93 8.09
N ALA A 168 8.10 -14.22 7.38
CA ALA A 168 6.83 -14.79 6.93
C ALA A 168 7.02 -15.95 5.94
N GLN A 169 7.99 -15.86 5.01
CA GLN A 169 8.32 -16.94 4.08
C GLN A 169 8.85 -18.18 4.81
N GLN A 170 9.73 -18.00 5.80
CA GLN A 170 10.23 -19.11 6.62
C GLN A 170 9.09 -19.82 7.37
N GLN A 171 8.12 -19.07 7.90
CA GLN A 171 6.96 -19.63 8.59
C GLN A 171 6.05 -20.41 7.63
N LEU A 172 5.74 -19.84 6.47
CA LEU A 172 4.88 -20.48 5.48
C LEU A 172 5.52 -21.74 4.86
N ASN A 173 6.83 -21.74 4.66
CA ASN A 173 7.56 -22.91 4.15
C ASN A 173 7.69 -24.02 5.20
N SER A 174 7.83 -23.69 6.48
CA SER A 174 7.99 -24.68 7.55
C SER A 174 6.68 -25.37 7.94
N GLN A 175 5.53 -24.73 7.75
CA GLN A 175 4.22 -25.30 8.10
C GLN A 175 3.60 -26.20 7.04
N VAL A 176 4.28 -26.44 5.90
CA VAL A 176 3.74 -27.18 4.73
C VAL A 176 2.32 -26.73 4.41
N VAL A 177 2.16 -25.43 4.15
CA VAL A 177 0.85 -24.84 3.84
C VAL A 177 0.40 -25.31 2.44
N ASN A 178 -0.28 -26.46 2.40
CA ASN A 178 -0.86 -27.04 1.19
C ASN A 178 -2.24 -26.49 0.85
N THR A 179 -2.73 -25.49 1.59
CA THR A 179 -4.02 -24.86 1.31
C THR A 179 -3.96 -24.16 -0.05
N MET A 180 -4.90 -24.53 -0.92
CA MET A 180 -5.07 -23.86 -2.21
C MET A 180 -5.46 -22.41 -2.01
N LEU A 181 -4.92 -21.51 -2.85
CA LEU A 181 -5.19 -20.08 -2.71
C LEU A 181 -6.69 -19.75 -2.84
N ALA A 182 -7.43 -20.44 -3.72
CA ALA A 182 -8.84 -20.18 -3.93
C ALA A 182 -9.69 -20.38 -2.65
N GLU A 183 -9.53 -21.52 -1.99
CA GLU A 183 -10.23 -21.84 -0.73
C GLU A 183 -9.83 -20.86 0.38
N PHE A 184 -8.53 -20.58 0.48
CA PHE A 184 -8.02 -19.60 1.44
C PHE A 184 -8.62 -18.20 1.18
N ALA A 185 -8.62 -17.73 -0.07
CA ALA A 185 -9.13 -16.43 -0.46
C ALA A 185 -10.62 -16.29 -0.12
N GLU A 186 -11.44 -17.27 -0.47
CA GLU A 186 -12.88 -17.28 -0.15
C GLU A 186 -13.12 -17.19 1.35
N SER A 187 -12.43 -18.01 2.15
CA SER A 187 -12.51 -18.00 3.61
C SER A 187 -12.13 -16.63 4.20
N ARG A 188 -11.04 -16.02 3.71
CA ARG A 188 -10.57 -14.72 4.22
C ARG A 188 -11.48 -13.55 3.79
N VAL A 189 -12.04 -13.60 2.58
CA VAL A 189 -13.01 -12.62 2.11
C VAL A 189 -14.29 -12.70 2.91
N ASP A 190 -14.83 -13.90 3.17
CA ASP A 190 -16.03 -14.09 3.99
C ASP A 190 -15.85 -13.54 5.41
N VAL A 191 -14.70 -13.80 6.04
CA VAL A 191 -14.35 -13.23 7.36
C VAL A 191 -14.36 -11.69 7.32
N ALA A 192 -13.78 -11.10 6.27
CA ALA A 192 -13.72 -9.64 6.11
C ALA A 192 -15.11 -9.04 5.84
N GLU A 193 -15.95 -9.70 5.04
CA GLU A 193 -17.33 -9.30 4.79
C GLU A 193 -18.17 -9.37 6.06
N LYS A 194 -18.10 -10.46 6.82
CA LYS A 194 -18.82 -10.62 8.09
C LYS A 194 -18.40 -9.53 9.07
N ALA A 195 -17.11 -9.22 9.14
CA ALA A 195 -16.61 -8.12 9.97
C ALA A 195 -17.14 -6.76 9.52
N LEU A 196 -17.20 -6.49 8.22
CA LEU A 196 -17.78 -5.25 7.67
C LEU A 196 -19.28 -5.17 8.00
N LYS A 197 -20.06 -6.22 7.71
CA LYS A 197 -21.50 -6.32 7.99
C LYS A 197 -21.78 -6.05 9.48
N LYS A 198 -20.99 -6.65 10.39
CA LYS A 198 -21.10 -6.40 11.84
C LYS A 198 -20.86 -4.94 12.21
N LYS A 199 -19.84 -4.30 11.62
CA LYS A 199 -19.53 -2.88 11.89
C LYS A 199 -20.58 -1.94 11.32
N VAL A 200 -21.12 -2.23 10.13
CA VAL A 200 -22.24 -1.47 9.54
C VAL A 200 -23.45 -1.56 10.44
N LYS A 201 -23.83 -2.78 10.85
CA LYS A 201 -24.95 -2.99 11.80
C LYS A 201 -24.78 -2.20 13.09
N ARG A 202 -23.56 -2.09 13.63
CA ARG A 202 -23.27 -1.28 14.82
C ARG A 202 -23.37 0.22 14.55
N ALA A 203 -22.91 0.68 13.38
CA ALA A 203 -22.89 2.10 13.03
C ALA A 203 -24.28 2.70 12.75
N ILE A 204 -25.26 1.86 12.38
CA ILE A 204 -26.65 2.29 12.14
C ILE A 204 -27.55 2.19 13.39
N GLN A 205 -27.02 1.70 14.52
CA GLN A 205 -27.83 1.61 15.75
C GLN A 205 -28.12 3.02 16.31
N PRO A 206 -29.35 3.29 16.76
CA PRO A 206 -29.77 4.60 17.28
C PRO A 206 -28.91 5.09 18.45
N GLU A 207 -28.38 4.14 19.22
CA GLU A 207 -27.61 4.42 20.43
C GLU A 207 -26.20 4.91 20.12
N HIS A 208 -25.66 4.71 18.90
CA HIS A 208 -24.26 5.01 18.55
C HIS A 208 -24.04 5.52 17.09
N PRO A 209 -24.68 6.61 16.61
CA PRO A 209 -24.29 7.25 15.37
C PRO A 209 -23.08 8.17 15.61
N GLY A 210 -21.94 7.57 15.94
CA GLY A 210 -20.69 8.31 16.16
C GLY A 210 -19.76 8.25 14.94
N TYR A 211 -19.01 9.33 14.71
CA TYR A 211 -17.91 9.37 13.72
C TYR A 211 -16.97 8.16 13.86
N ALA A 212 -16.71 7.69 15.09
CA ALA A 212 -15.88 6.52 15.36
C ALA A 212 -16.43 5.22 14.74
N ALA A 213 -17.74 5.00 14.77
CA ALA A 213 -18.36 3.80 14.20
C ALA A 213 -18.27 3.82 12.66
N LEU A 214 -18.53 4.98 12.03
CA LEU A 214 -18.35 5.17 10.59
C LEU A 214 -16.88 5.01 10.17
N HIS A 215 -15.95 5.50 11.00
CA HIS A 215 -14.52 5.32 10.76
C HIS A 215 -14.12 3.85 10.72
N GLU A 216 -14.66 3.05 11.64
CA GLU A 216 -14.43 1.60 11.70
C GLU A 216 -15.01 0.86 10.49
N VAL A 217 -16.22 1.25 10.03
CA VAL A 217 -16.82 0.75 8.79
C VAL A 217 -15.89 1.04 7.61
N ARG A 218 -15.40 2.28 7.50
CA ARG A 218 -14.48 2.67 6.43
C ARG A 218 -13.17 1.88 6.47
N ILE A 219 -12.60 1.62 7.64
CA ILE A 219 -11.40 0.78 7.78
C ILE A 219 -11.68 -0.65 7.28
N ALA A 220 -12.81 -1.24 7.68
CA ALA A 220 -13.19 -2.58 7.27
C ALA A 220 -13.48 -2.68 5.76
N GLY A 221 -14.16 -1.68 5.19
CA GLY A 221 -14.42 -1.62 3.75
C GLY A 221 -13.13 -1.53 2.93
N LYS A 222 -12.15 -0.71 3.37
CA LYS A 222 -10.84 -0.66 2.72
C LYS A 222 -10.09 -1.98 2.79
N LYS A 223 -10.16 -2.68 3.93
CA LYS A 223 -9.56 -4.00 4.09
C LYS A 223 -10.18 -5.00 3.10
N LEU A 224 -11.51 -5.11 3.08
CA LEU A 224 -12.22 -6.00 2.16
C LEU A 224 -11.84 -5.70 0.70
N ARG A 225 -11.86 -4.42 0.31
CA ARG A 225 -11.45 -4.02 -1.04
C ARG A 225 -10.03 -4.49 -1.39
N TYR A 226 -9.06 -4.33 -0.49
CA TYR A 226 -7.70 -4.81 -0.77
C TYR A 226 -7.62 -6.33 -0.90
N LEU A 227 -8.40 -7.10 -0.13
CA LEU A 227 -8.45 -8.56 -0.29
C LEU A 227 -9.03 -8.95 -1.64
N LEU A 228 -10.11 -8.30 -2.06
CA LEU A 228 -10.70 -8.50 -3.38
C LEU A 228 -9.70 -8.14 -4.49
N GLU A 229 -8.99 -7.02 -4.38
CA GLU A 229 -7.92 -6.65 -5.32
C GLU A 229 -6.79 -7.68 -5.39
N PHE A 230 -6.39 -8.27 -4.25
CA PHE A 230 -5.32 -9.26 -4.20
C PHE A 230 -5.73 -10.62 -4.76
N PHE A 231 -6.96 -11.05 -4.49
CA PHE A 231 -7.43 -12.39 -4.81
C PHE A 231 -8.38 -12.44 -6.02
N ALA A 232 -8.62 -11.31 -6.70
CA ALA A 232 -9.43 -11.25 -7.91
C ALA A 232 -9.13 -12.39 -8.92
N PRO A 233 -7.85 -12.74 -9.23
CA PRO A 233 -7.57 -13.79 -10.19
C PRO A 233 -8.16 -15.18 -9.85
N VAL A 234 -8.31 -15.50 -8.56
CA VAL A 234 -8.86 -16.79 -8.13
C VAL A 234 -10.35 -16.71 -7.77
N LEU A 235 -10.84 -15.55 -7.32
CA LEU A 235 -12.25 -15.34 -6.99
C LEU A 235 -13.13 -15.25 -8.26
N ASP A 236 -12.62 -14.65 -9.33
CA ASP A 236 -13.33 -14.58 -10.62
C ASP A 236 -13.39 -15.97 -11.30
N GLY A 237 -12.42 -16.84 -11.01
CA GLY A 237 -12.36 -18.23 -11.46
C GLY A 237 -13.38 -19.13 -10.76
N SER A 238 -13.65 -18.92 -9.46
CA SER A 238 -14.66 -19.69 -8.70
C SER A 238 -16.10 -19.48 -9.20
N HIS A 239 -16.37 -18.35 -9.88
CA HIS A 239 -17.68 -18.07 -10.50
C HIS A 239 -17.84 -18.64 -11.93
N ARG A 240 -16.77 -19.14 -12.56
CA ARG A 240 -16.88 -19.98 -13.76
C ARG A 240 -17.26 -21.41 -13.36
N LYS A 241 -18.55 -21.57 -13.05
CA LYS A 241 -19.33 -22.82 -13.02
C LYS A 241 -18.53 -24.12 -13.14
N LYS A 242 -18.58 -24.95 -12.10
CA LYS A 242 -18.77 -26.39 -12.32
C LYS A 242 -19.99 -26.55 -13.25
N PRO A 243 -19.87 -27.10 -14.46
CA PRO A 243 -21.04 -27.62 -15.13
C PRO A 243 -21.53 -28.80 -14.27
N ASN A 244 -22.74 -28.67 -13.74
CA ASN A 244 -23.49 -29.83 -13.26
C ASN A 244 -23.68 -30.78 -14.45
N CYS A 245 -23.02 -31.93 -14.43
CA CYS A 245 -23.50 -33.27 -14.79
C CYS A 245 -22.39 -34.27 -14.45
#